data_AF-A0A3C2EB23-F1
#
_entry.id   AF-A0A3C2EB23-F1
#
_cell.length_a   1.000
_cell.length_b   1.000
_cell.length_c   1.000
_cell.angle_alpha   90.00
_cell.angle_beta   90.00
_cell.angle_gamma   90.00
#
_symmetry.space_group_name_H-M   'P 1'
#
loop_
_entity.id
_entity.type
_entity.pdbx_description
1 polymer ?
#
loop_
_entity_poly.entity_id
_entity_poly.type
_entity_poly.pdbx_seq_one_letter_code
_entity_poly.pdbx_strand_id
1 'polypeptide(L)'
;KNFHWSENELDPFERLIEQRKAHLIMGGHLIHRGLDPSGDPVTLSRPILHELLRGRMGYRGAVITDDLDMGAIREHYDQREAVIRSLIAGNDIIMMSNSAAPDPALPQKFARWVEEAVEEGR
;
A
#
# COMPACT_ATOMS: atom_id res chain seq x y z
N LYS A 1 5.32 10.12 -22.39
CA LYS A 1 4.16 9.26 -22.77
C LYS A 1 3.06 9.53 -21.75
N ASN A 2 1.91 10.02 -22.18
CA ASN A 2 0.77 10.27 -21.29
C ASN A 2 0.07 8.94 -21.01
N PHE A 3 0.51 8.25 -19.96
CA PHE A 3 -0.25 7.12 -19.44
C PHE A 3 -1.36 7.68 -18.57
N HIS A 4 -2.59 7.56 -19.05
CA HIS A 4 -3.78 7.87 -18.27
C HIS A 4 -4.35 6.56 -17.74
N TRP A 5 -4.60 6.52 -16.44
CA TRP A 5 -5.33 5.42 -15.83
C TRP A 5 -6.69 5.25 -16.48
N SER A 6 -7.17 4.01 -16.58
CA SER A 6 -8.54 3.70 -17.01
C SER A 6 -9.10 2.51 -16.23
N GLU A 7 -10.42 2.42 -16.12
CA GLU A 7 -11.07 1.29 -15.43
C GLU A 7 -10.68 -0.07 -16.01
N ASN A 8 -10.36 -0.15 -17.31
CA ASN A 8 -9.91 -1.39 -17.97
C ASN A 8 -8.63 -2.01 -17.37
N GLU A 9 -7.85 -1.23 -16.60
CA GLU A 9 -6.67 -1.75 -15.90
C GLU A 9 -7.05 -2.65 -14.70
N LEU A 10 -8.29 -2.54 -14.22
CA LEU A 10 -8.80 -3.35 -13.11
C LEU A 10 -9.34 -4.71 -13.56
N ASP A 11 -9.75 -4.86 -14.83
CA ASP A 11 -10.27 -6.10 -15.42
C ASP A 11 -9.53 -7.38 -15.00
N PRO A 12 -8.18 -7.47 -15.11
CA PRO A 12 -7.48 -8.69 -14.70
C PRO A 12 -7.62 -8.97 -13.20
N PHE A 13 -7.64 -7.94 -12.36
CA PHE A 13 -7.81 -8.09 -10.91
C PHE A 13 -9.22 -8.53 -10.56
N GLU A 14 -10.25 -7.88 -11.11
CA GLU A 14 -11.65 -8.23 -10.88
C GLU A 14 -11.92 -9.68 -11.25
N ARG A 15 -11.48 -10.13 -12.43
CA ARG A 15 -11.61 -11.52 -12.87
C ARG A 15 -10.93 -12.51 -11.93
N LEU A 16 -9.76 -12.18 -11.40
CA LEU A 16 -9.04 -13.06 -10.46
C LEU A 16 -9.70 -13.08 -9.08
N ILE A 17 -10.30 -11.98 -8.64
CA ILE A 17 -11.06 -11.88 -7.39
C ILE A 17 -12.35 -12.70 -7.49
N GLU A 18 -13.12 -12.51 -8.57
CA GLU A 18 -14.37 -13.25 -8.83
C GLU A 18 -14.14 -14.76 -8.90
N GLN A 19 -13.06 -15.18 -9.56
CA GLN A 19 -12.68 -16.60 -9.65
C GLN A 19 -12.04 -17.14 -8.36
N ARG A 20 -11.88 -16.30 -7.33
CA ARG A 20 -11.20 -16.63 -6.06
C ARG A 20 -9.79 -17.19 -6.26
N LYS A 21 -9.05 -16.62 -7.21
CA LYS A 21 -7.66 -17.01 -7.53
C LYS A 21 -6.61 -16.02 -7.01
N ALA A 22 -7.02 -14.81 -6.64
CA ALA A 22 -6.13 -13.82 -6.03
C ALA A 22 -6.03 -14.03 -4.51
N HIS A 23 -5.02 -14.76 -4.04
CA HIS A 23 -4.77 -14.93 -2.59
C HIS A 23 -4.13 -13.70 -1.95
N LEU A 24 -3.33 -12.97 -2.72
CA LEU A 24 -2.63 -11.75 -2.34
C LEU A 24 -2.70 -10.74 -3.48
N ILE A 25 -2.93 -9.47 -3.17
CA ILE A 25 -2.84 -8.34 -4.12
C ILE A 25 -1.78 -7.37 -3.62
N MET A 26 -0.88 -6.96 -4.51
CA MET A 26 0.15 -5.97 -4.22
C MET A 26 -0.24 -4.59 -4.73
N GLY A 27 -0.21 -3.57 -3.87
CA GLY A 27 -0.33 -2.17 -4.25
C GLY A 27 1.03 -1.60 -4.65
N GLY A 28 1.15 -1.08 -5.88
CA GLY A 28 2.39 -0.43 -6.35
C GLY A 28 2.48 1.05 -5.97
N HIS A 29 3.66 1.66 -6.12
CA HIS A 29 3.88 3.09 -5.82
C HIS A 29 3.44 4.01 -6.98
N LEU A 30 2.23 3.80 -7.49
CA LEU A 30 1.62 4.58 -8.58
C LEU A 30 0.66 5.61 -8.02
N ILE A 31 0.67 6.83 -8.60
CA ILE A 31 -0.24 7.90 -8.22
C ILE A 31 -1.39 7.98 -9.23
N HIS A 32 -2.62 7.80 -8.76
CA HIS A 32 -3.84 7.87 -9.57
C HIS A 32 -4.75 8.99 -9.08
N ARG A 33 -4.51 10.23 -9.51
CA ARG A 33 -5.27 11.42 -9.06
C ARG A 33 -6.77 11.39 -9.35
N GLY A 34 -7.20 10.58 -10.32
CA GLY A 34 -8.62 10.35 -10.60
C GLY A 34 -9.31 9.45 -9.59
N LEU A 35 -8.54 8.61 -8.88
CA LEU A 35 -9.03 7.71 -7.82
C LEU A 35 -8.79 8.29 -6.43
N ASP A 36 -7.65 8.96 -6.23
CA ASP A 36 -7.30 9.64 -4.99
C ASP A 36 -6.77 11.05 -5.27
N PRO A 37 -7.58 12.10 -5.04
CA PRO A 37 -7.19 13.49 -5.27
C PRO A 37 -6.01 13.97 -4.42
N SER A 38 -5.71 13.31 -3.28
CA SER A 38 -4.55 13.66 -2.44
C SER A 38 -3.23 13.55 -3.21
N GLY A 39 -3.18 12.64 -4.18
CA GLY A 39 -1.96 12.29 -4.89
C GLY A 39 -1.07 11.31 -4.14
N ASP A 40 -1.58 10.64 -3.12
CA ASP A 40 -0.88 9.52 -2.49
C ASP A 40 -0.68 8.35 -3.47
N PRO A 41 0.44 7.63 -3.37
CA PRO A 41 0.63 6.39 -4.09
C PRO A 41 -0.36 5.32 -3.59
N VAL A 42 -0.73 4.35 -4.43
CA VAL A 42 -1.70 3.29 -4.08
C VAL A 42 -1.40 2.63 -2.74
N THR A 43 -0.12 2.33 -2.47
CA THR A 43 0.36 1.76 -1.21
C THR A 43 -0.05 2.54 0.05
N LEU A 44 -0.22 3.87 -0.06
CA LEU A 44 -0.58 4.76 1.04
C LEU A 44 -2.01 5.31 0.91
N SER A 45 -2.75 4.90 -0.12
CA SER A 45 -4.04 5.48 -0.48
C SER A 45 -5.20 4.68 0.12
N ARG A 46 -5.81 5.23 1.17
CA ARG A 46 -7.04 4.69 1.77
C ARG A 46 -8.20 4.64 0.76
N PRO A 47 -8.49 5.67 -0.07
CA PRO A 47 -9.54 5.58 -1.08
C PRO A 47 -9.36 4.39 -2.04
N ILE A 48 -8.13 4.15 -2.51
CA ILE A 48 -7.88 3.06 -3.46
C ILE A 48 -7.98 1.69 -2.78
N LEU A 49 -7.36 1.51 -1.61
CA LEU A 49 -7.34 0.22 -0.95
C LEU A 49 -8.68 -0.11 -0.27
N HIS A 50 -9.29 0.83 0.47
CA HIS A 50 -10.56 0.58 1.15
C HIS A 50 -11.77 0.74 0.24
N GLU A 51 -11.92 1.85 -0.47
CA GLU A 51 -13.18 2.15 -1.17
C GLU A 51 -13.25 1.40 -2.51
N LEU A 52 -12.16 1.40 -3.27
CA LEU A 52 -12.10 0.69 -4.54
C LEU A 52 -11.87 -0.82 -4.34
N LEU A 53 -10.74 -1.22 -3.77
CA LEU A 53 -10.36 -2.65 -3.73
C LEU A 53 -11.22 -3.45 -2.75
N ARG A 54 -11.37 -3.00 -1.49
CA ARG A 54 -12.25 -3.68 -0.52
C ARG A 54 -13.73 -3.39 -0.77
N GLY A 55 -14.09 -2.15 -1.09
CA GLY A 55 -15.48 -1.76 -1.31
C GLY A 55 -16.01 -2.29 -2.64
N ARG A 56 -15.70 -1.59 -3.73
CA ARG A 56 -16.26 -1.83 -5.07
C ARG A 56 -15.90 -3.19 -5.64
N MET A 57 -14.64 -3.59 -5.58
CA MET A 57 -14.15 -4.87 -6.13
C MET A 57 -14.38 -6.05 -5.16
N GLY A 58 -14.82 -5.79 -3.92
CA GLY A 58 -15.18 -6.83 -2.96
C GLY A 58 -14.01 -7.72 -2.51
N TYR A 59 -12.75 -7.28 -2.66
CA TYR A 59 -11.60 -8.11 -2.33
C TYR A 59 -11.49 -8.36 -0.82
N ARG A 60 -11.30 -9.60 -0.40
CA ARG A 60 -11.19 -10.00 1.03
C ARG A 60 -9.91 -10.78 1.36
N GLY A 61 -9.02 -11.01 0.39
CA GLY A 61 -7.72 -11.65 0.63
C GLY A 61 -6.68 -10.69 1.22
N ALA A 62 -5.42 -11.09 1.33
CA ALA A 62 -4.39 -10.22 1.88
C ALA A 62 -3.94 -9.15 0.88
N VAL A 63 -3.63 -7.94 1.36
CA VAL A 63 -3.05 -6.86 0.58
C VAL A 63 -1.63 -6.60 1.08
N ILE A 64 -0.67 -6.52 0.16
CA ILE A 64 0.73 -6.24 0.45
C ILE A 64 1.16 -4.94 -0.22
N THR A 65 2.06 -4.20 0.41
CA THR A 65 2.74 -3.07 -0.24
C THR A 65 3.75 -3.56 -1.29
N ASP A 66 4.03 -2.77 -2.31
CA ASP A 66 5.34 -2.81 -2.96
C ASP A 66 6.42 -2.30 -1.99
N ASP A 67 7.71 -2.42 -2.33
CA ASP A 67 8.81 -2.20 -1.40
C ASP A 67 8.88 -0.73 -0.94
N LEU A 68 8.63 -0.48 0.34
CA LEU A 68 8.66 0.87 0.92
C LEU A 68 10.07 1.48 0.94
N ASP A 69 11.13 0.70 0.71
CA ASP A 69 12.51 1.20 0.61
C ASP A 69 12.84 1.82 -0.78
N MET A 70 11.95 1.62 -1.76
CA MET A 70 12.06 2.23 -3.09
C MET A 70 12.02 3.76 -3.00
N GLY A 71 12.80 4.43 -3.86
CA GLY A 71 12.87 5.90 -3.89
C GLY A 71 11.53 6.59 -4.05
N ALA A 72 10.58 5.96 -4.76
CA ALA A 72 9.20 6.45 -4.92
C ALA A 72 8.46 6.68 -3.59
N ILE A 73 8.88 6.01 -2.51
CA ILE A 73 8.39 6.24 -1.14
C ILE A 73 9.48 6.90 -0.29
N ARG A 74 10.66 6.29 -0.20
CA ARG A 74 11.75 6.70 0.71
C ARG A 74 12.20 8.15 0.52
N GLU A 75 12.10 8.71 -0.67
CA GLU A 75 12.52 10.09 -0.95
C GLU A 75 11.44 11.13 -0.61
N HIS A 76 10.21 10.70 -0.34
CA HIS A 76 9.05 11.58 -0.14
C HIS A 76 8.40 11.42 1.24
N TYR A 77 8.60 10.30 1.91
CA TYR A 77 7.99 9.99 3.19
C TYR A 77 9.04 9.54 4.20
N ASP A 78 8.89 9.98 5.45
CA ASP A 78 9.64 9.41 6.56
C ASP A 78 9.31 7.91 6.69
N GLN A 79 10.32 7.10 7.04
CA GLN A 79 10.18 5.65 7.08
C GLN A 79 9.14 5.18 8.11
N ARG A 80 9.09 5.76 9.31
CA ARG A 80 8.07 5.44 10.33
C ARG A 80 6.69 5.79 9.81
N GLU A 81 6.55 6.98 9.20
CA GLU A 81 5.26 7.45 8.71
C GLU A 81 4.77 6.66 7.50
N ALA A 82 5.64 6.25 6.58
CA ALA A 82 5.28 5.38 5.45
C ALA A 82 4.73 4.03 5.93
N VAL A 83 5.35 3.43 6.96
CA VAL A 83 4.89 2.18 7.57
C VAL A 83 3.50 2.36 8.17
N ILE A 84 3.31 3.34 9.05
CA ILE A 84 2.03 3.56 9.73
C ILE A 84 0.93 3.90 8.71
N ARG A 85 1.21 4.78 7.74
CA ARG A 85 0.23 5.14 6.70
C ARG A 85 -0.15 3.97 5.82
N SER A 86 0.77 3.07 5.50
CA SER A 86 0.45 1.88 4.71
C SER A 86 -0.54 0.96 5.44
N LEU A 87 -0.43 0.82 6.77
CA LEU A 87 -1.40 0.06 7.58
C LEU A 87 -2.75 0.76 7.62
N ILE A 88 -2.77 2.07 7.90
CA ILE A 88 -4.00 2.88 7.94
C ILE A 88 -4.73 2.88 6.59
N ALA A 89 -3.97 2.83 5.48
CA ALA A 89 -4.50 2.72 4.13
C ALA A 89 -5.18 1.37 3.88
N GLY A 90 -4.87 0.31 4.64
CA GLY A 90 -5.53 -0.99 4.56
C GLY A 90 -4.66 -2.12 4.01
N ASN A 91 -3.33 -1.98 4.04
CA ASN A 91 -2.42 -3.10 3.76
C ASN A 91 -2.36 -4.04 4.97
N ASP A 92 -2.32 -5.34 4.71
CA ASP A 92 -2.17 -6.39 5.72
C ASP A 92 -0.70 -6.78 5.92
N ILE A 93 0.12 -6.63 4.87
CA ILE A 93 1.54 -7.01 4.85
C ILE A 93 2.34 -5.83 4.31
N ILE A 94 3.47 -5.53 4.95
CA ILE A 94 4.41 -4.52 4.48
C ILE A 94 5.67 -5.18 3.94
N MET A 95 6.04 -4.81 2.73
CA MET A 95 7.32 -5.16 2.11
C MET A 95 8.32 -4.03 2.32
N MET A 96 9.48 -4.38 2.86
CA MET A 96 10.59 -3.45 3.11
C MET A 96 11.90 -4.22 2.90
N SER A 97 12.65 -3.90 1.84
CA SER A 97 13.87 -4.63 1.49
C SER A 97 15.08 -4.30 2.37
N ASN A 98 15.08 -3.14 3.05
CA ASN A 98 16.16 -2.70 3.92
C ASN A 98 17.53 -2.67 3.21
N SER A 99 17.54 -2.28 1.94
CA SER A 99 18.70 -2.36 1.05
C SER A 99 19.34 -1.00 0.78
N ALA A 100 18.57 0.08 0.77
CA ALA A 100 19.08 1.43 0.48
C ALA A 100 19.94 1.98 1.64
N ALA A 101 19.52 1.72 2.88
CA ALA A 101 20.26 2.05 4.10
C ALA A 101 20.04 0.95 5.14
N PRO A 102 20.79 -0.17 5.05
CA PRO A 102 20.53 -1.35 5.88
C PRO A 102 20.61 -1.05 7.38
N ASP A 103 19.53 -1.38 8.08
CA ASP A 103 19.43 -1.29 9.53
C ASP A 103 19.06 -2.65 10.13
N PRO A 104 19.96 -3.33 10.87
CA PRO A 104 19.67 -4.63 11.45
C PRO A 104 18.59 -4.57 12.56
N ALA A 105 18.33 -3.38 13.11
CA ALA A 105 17.29 -3.17 14.11
C ALA A 105 15.93 -2.83 13.49
N LEU A 106 15.81 -2.79 12.15
CA LEU A 106 14.59 -2.37 11.47
C LEU A 106 13.36 -3.20 11.87
N PRO A 107 13.42 -4.55 12.01
CA PRO A 107 12.27 -5.32 12.47
C PRO A 107 11.78 -4.90 13.86
N GLN A 108 12.69 -4.61 14.80
CA GLN A 108 12.35 -4.15 16.15
C GLN A 108 11.81 -2.72 16.13
N LYS A 109 12.35 -1.86 15.27
CA LYS A 109 11.83 -0.50 15.06
C LYS A 109 10.41 -0.55 14.49
N PHE A 110 10.15 -1.41 13.51
CA PHE A 110 8.82 -1.63 12.93
C PHE A 110 7.78 -1.98 14.00
N ALA A 111 8.07 -3.00 14.82
CA ALA A 111 7.17 -3.41 15.90
C ALA A 111 6.88 -2.24 16.84
N ARG A 112 7.93 -1.54 17.31
CA ARG A 112 7.79 -0.40 18.20
C ARG A 112 6.98 0.74 17.58
N TRP A 113 7.23 1.08 16.31
CA TRP A 113 6.49 2.14 15.62
C TRP A 113 5.00 1.84 15.52
N VAL A 114 4.65 0.58 15.27
CA VAL A 114 3.24 0.15 15.22
C VAL A 114 2.62 0.16 16.61
N GLU A 115 3.33 -0.33 17.64
CA GLU A 115 2.87 -0.27 19.04
C GLU A 115 2.59 1.18 19.48
N GLU A 116 3.56 2.08 19.26
CA GLU A 116 3.43 3.50 19.55
C GLU A 116 2.24 4.12 18.79
N ALA A 117 2.06 3.81 17.51
CA ALA A 117 0.94 4.32 16.73
C ALA A 117 -0.42 3.88 17.29
N VAL A 118 -0.53 2.62 17.73
CA VAL A 118 -1.75 2.09 18.36
C VAL A 118 -2.01 2.78 19.70
N GLU A 119 -0.98 3.02 20.51
CA GLU A 119 -1.09 3.78 21.77
C GLU A 119 -1.51 5.24 21.54
N GLU A 120 -1.04 5.84 20.45
CA GLU A 120 -1.44 7.17 19.97
C GLU A 120 -2.87 7.21 19.39
N GLY A 121 -3.53 6.05 19.23
CA GLY A 121 -4.88 5.92 18.68
C GLY A 121 -4.95 6.08 17.16
N ARG A 122 -3.85 5.80 16.46
CA ARG A 122 -3.74 5.83 15.00
C ARG A 122 -4.00 4.48 14.35
#